data_AF-K2FTX0-F1
#
_entry.id   AF-K2FTX0-F1
#
_cell.length_a   1.000
_cell.length_b   1.000
_cell.length_c   1.000
_cell.angle_alpha   90.00
_cell.angle_beta   90.00
_cell.angle_gamma   90.00
#
_symmetry.space_group_name_H-M   'P 1'
#
loop_
_entity.id
_entity.type
_entity.pdbx_description
1 polymer ?
#
loop_
_entity_poly.entity_id
_entity_poly.type
_entity_poly.pdbx_seq_one_letter_code
_entity_poly.pdbx_strand_id
1 'polypeptide(L)' 'VINIFVRNADNLPLSGKNVSLTTNLGNVAESMQASDKSGKVSFTLTSSTPGLAELNALVDGQIQLKQKVTVKFE' A
#
# COMPACT_ATOMS: atom_id res chain seq x y z
N VAL A 1 -5.61 -9.02 1.99
CA VAL A 1 -5.12 -7.86 2.78
C VAL A 1 -3.67 -7.60 2.42
N ILE A 2 -3.30 -6.34 2.26
CA ILE A 2 -1.97 -5.87 1.86
C ILE A 2 -1.42 -5.04 3.00
N ASN A 3 -0.25 -5.41 3.52
CA ASN A 3 0.41 -4.67 4.60
C ASN A 3 1.59 -3.88 4.02
N ILE A 4 1.64 -2.58 4.32
CA ILE A 4 2.71 -1.68 3.90
C ILE A 4 3.41 -1.16 5.14
N PHE A 5 4.74 -1.17 5.14
CA PHE A 5 5.55 -0.67 6.23
C PHE A 5 6.35 0.55 5.76
N VAL A 6 6.15 1.69 6.40
CA VAL A 6 6.88 2.92 6.14
C VAL A 6 8.05 3.01 7.11
N ARG A 7 9.27 3.05 6.58
CA ARG A 7 10.51 3.12 7.35
C ARG A 7 11.44 4.20 6.80
N ASN A 8 12.27 4.77 7.67
CA ASN A 8 13.33 5.69 7.27
C ASN A 8 14.58 4.93 6.79
N ALA A 9 15.65 5.67 6.47
CA ALA A 9 16.93 5.09 6.03
C ALA A 9 17.60 4.20 7.08
N ASP A 10 17.38 4.48 8.37
CA ASP A 10 17.88 3.69 9.50
C ASP A 10 16.99 2.47 9.82
N ASN A 11 16.03 2.16 8.94
CA ASN A 11 15.06 1.08 9.10
C ASN A 11 14.10 1.25 10.30
N LEU A 12 13.98 2.46 10.86
CA LEU A 12 13.05 2.79 11.93
C LEU A 12 11.64 3.05 11.37
N PRO A 13 10.57 2.58 12.05
CA PRO A 13 9.20 2.78 11.59
C PRO A 13 8.79 4.25 11.68
N LEU A 14 8.06 4.73 10.68
CA LEU A 14 7.50 6.08 10.64
C LEU A 14 5.98 6.03 10.83
N SER A 15 5.51 6.58 11.95
CA SER A 15 4.09 6.69 12.27
C SER A 15 3.47 7.99 11.72
N GLY A 16 2.16 8.00 11.50
CA GLY A 16 1.39 9.17 11.06
C GLY A 16 1.63 9.56 9.60
N LYS A 17 2.19 8.66 8.79
CA LYS A 17 2.46 8.89 7.37
C LYS A 17 1.27 8.49 6.53
N ASN A 18 0.80 9.40 5.69
CA ASN A 18 -0.34 9.14 4.82
C ASN A 18 0.13 8.29 3.64
N VAL A 19 -0.24 7.02 3.64
CA VAL A 19 0.04 6.10 2.55
C VAL A 19 -1.19 6.02 1.67
N SER A 20 -1.05 6.29 0.38
CA SER A 20 -2.09 6.01 -0.61
C SER A 20 -1.71 4.81 -1.47
N LEU A 21 -2.66 3.91 -1.71
CA LEU A 21 -2.48 2.70 -2.50
C LEU A 21 -3.34 2.74 -3.76
N THR A 22 -2.71 2.50 -4.90
CA THR A 22 -3.36 2.41 -6.21
C THR A 22 -3.11 1.03 -6.83
N THR A 23 -4.05 0.58 -7.66
CA THR A 23 -4.00 -0.70 -8.36
C THR A 23 -4.48 -0.53 -9.80
N ASN A 24 -3.95 -1.31 -10.73
CA ASN A 24 -4.47 -1.40 -12.10
C ASN A 24 -5.68 -2.34 -12.23
N LEU A 25 -5.91 -3.22 -11.24
CA LEU A 25 -6.96 -4.23 -11.23
C LEU A 25 -7.61 -4.33 -9.84
N GLY A 26 -8.94 -4.46 -9.83
CA GLY A 26 -9.72 -4.55 -8.60
C GLY A 26 -9.96 -3.20 -7.93
N ASN A 27 -10.45 -3.26 -6.69
CA ASN A 27 -10.81 -2.11 -5.87
C ASN A 27 -10.14 -2.18 -4.49
N VAL A 28 -9.54 -1.07 -4.07
CA VAL A 28 -8.99 -0.87 -2.72
C VAL A 28 -10.03 -0.13 -1.89
N ALA A 29 -10.50 -0.75 -0.79
CA ALA A 29 -11.61 -0.22 0.00
C ALA A 29 -11.35 1.18 0.60
N GLU A 30 -10.14 1.40 1.12
CA GLU A 30 -9.67 2.70 1.61
C GLU A 30 -8.39 3.03 0.85
N SER A 31 -8.43 3.98 -0.09
CA SER A 31 -7.25 4.25 -0.92
C SER A 31 -6.15 5.02 -0.20
N MET A 32 -6.41 5.57 1.00
CA MET A 32 -5.45 6.31 1.81
C MET A 32 -5.65 6.06 3.31
N GLN A 33 -4.55 5.80 4.01
CA GLN A 33 -4.54 5.57 5.46
C GLN A 33 -3.23 6.08 6.09
N ALA A 34 -3.30 6.49 7.36
CA ALA A 34 -2.13 6.89 8.12
C ALA A 34 -1.44 5.67 8.78
N SER A 35 -0.10 5.65 8.77
CA SER A 35 0.67 4.58 9.41
C SER A 35 0.56 4.59 10.93
N ASP A 36 0.44 3.39 11.51
CA ASP A 36 0.40 3.21 12.97
C ASP A 36 1.78 3.41 13.64
N LYS A 37 1.87 3.19 14.95
CA LYS A 37 3.13 3.34 15.72
C LYS A 37 4.24 2.39 15.26
N SER A 38 3.90 1.30 14.58
CA SER A 38 4.84 0.35 13.98
C SER A 38 5.19 0.71 12.52
N GLY A 39 4.69 1.85 12.04
CA GLY A 39 4.85 2.30 10.65
C GLY A 39 4.02 1.47 9.67
N LYS A 40 3.03 0.71 10.14
CA LYS A 40 2.24 -0.20 9.32
C LYS A 40 0.94 0.45 8.87
N VAL A 41 0.54 0.14 7.64
CA VAL A 41 -0.78 0.42 7.05
C VAL A 41 -1.34 -0.86 6.44
N SER A 42 -2.65 -1.09 6.53
CA SER A 42 -3.30 -2.32 6.06
C SER A 42 -4.45 -2.03 5.12
N PHE A 43 -4.30 -2.41 3.86
CA PHE A 43 -5.28 -2.21 2.81
C PHE A 43 -6.02 -3.51 2.45
N THR A 44 -7.28 -3.38 2.07
CA THR A 44 -8.07 -4.49 1.51
C THR A 44 -8.25 -4.28 0.02
N LEU A 45 -7.66 -5.16 -0.78
CA LEU A 45 -7.84 -5.26 -2.23
C LEU A 45 -8.81 -6.40 -2.54
N THR A 46 -9.79 -6.11 -3.39
CA THR A 46 -10.79 -7.08 -3.89
C THR A 46 -10.86 -6.99 -5.41
N SER A 47 -11.14 -8.09 -6.09
CA SER A 47 -11.41 -8.10 -7.54
C SER A 47 -12.47 -9.13 -7.85
N SER A 48 -13.39 -8.81 -8.78
CA SER A 48 -14.33 -9.74 -9.38
C SER A 48 -13.87 -10.28 -10.74
N THR A 49 -12.71 -9.82 -11.21
CA THR A 49 -12.13 -10.20 -12.50
C THR A 49 -10.78 -10.90 -12.26
N PRO A 50 -10.55 -12.07 -12.90
CA PRO A 50 -9.24 -12.71 -12.88
C PRO A 50 -8.19 -11.82 -13.56
N GLY A 51 -6.96 -11.87 -13.08
CA GLY A 51 -5.86 -11.10 -13.65
C GLY A 51 -4.78 -10.74 -12.64
N LEU A 52 -3.79 -9.98 -13.09
CA LEU A 52 -2.68 -9.49 -12.26
C LEU A 52 -2.93 -8.04 -11.84
N ALA A 53 -3.08 -7.84 -10.53
CA ALA A 53 -3.14 -6.53 -9.90
C ALA A 53 -1.74 -6.07 -9.50
N GLU A 54 -1.26 -5.01 -10.12
CA GLU A 54 -0.03 -4.29 -9.80
C GLU A 54 -0.34 -3.11 -8.88
N LEU A 55 0.36 -3.06 -7.75
CA LEU A 55 0.11 -2.11 -6.68
C LEU A 55 1.23 -1.08 -6.59
N ASN A 56 0.84 0.19 -6.48
CA ASN A 56 1.74 1.31 -6.26
C ASN A 56 1.32 2.07 -5.00
N ALA A 57 2.28 2.27 -4.11
CA ALA A 57 2.09 3.00 -2.86
C ALA A 57 2.85 4.33 -2.88
N LEU A 58 2.21 5.39 -2.41
CA LEU A 58 2.75 6.74 -2.35
C LEU A 58 2.58 7.27 -0.93
N VAL A 59 3.66 7.80 -0.35
CA VAL A 59 3.70 8.32 1.02
C VAL A 59 3.68 9.85 0.98
N ASP A 60 2.80 10.47 1.77
CA ASP A 60 2.56 11.91 1.89
C ASP A 60 2.39 12.61 0.52
N GLY A 61 1.86 11.88 -0.47
CA GLY A 61 1.63 12.37 -1.84
C GLY A 61 2.90 12.61 -2.67
N GLN A 62 4.08 12.28 -2.15
CA GLN A 62 5.37 12.71 -2.73
C GLN A 62 6.35 11.56 -2.95
N ILE A 63 6.37 10.57 -2.05
CA ILE A 63 7.40 9.52 -2.05
C ILE A 63 6.78 8.21 -2.50
N GLN A 64 7.04 7.81 -3.76
CA GLN A 64 6.60 6.50 -4.24
C GLN A 64 7.50 5.41 -3.65
N LEU A 65 6.90 4.39 -3.05
CA LEU A 65 7.65 3.24 -2.55
C LEU A 65 8.24 2.47 -3.73
N LYS A 66 9.54 2.16 -3.63
CA LYS A 66 10.26 1.42 -4.67
C LYS A 66 9.80 -0.04 -4.79
N GLN A 67 9.30 -0.60 -3.69
CA GLN A 67 8.77 -1.96 -3.69
C GLN A 67 7.41 -1.98 -4.39
N LYS A 68 7.34 -2.73 -5.48
CA LYS A 68 6.09 -3.05 -6.17
C LYS A 68 5.56 -4.38 -5.65
N VAL A 69 4.26 -4.44 -5.44
CA VAL A 69 3.57 -5.67 -5.03
C VAL A 69 2.62 -6.07 -6.15
N THR A 70 2.55 -7.37 -6.45
CA THR A 70 1.61 -7.91 -7.43
C THR A 70 0.74 -8.97 -6.77
N VAL A 71 -0.56 -8.97 -7.07
CA VAL A 71 -1.52 -9.96 -6.58
C VAL A 71 -2.23 -10.57 -7.79
N LYS A 72 -2.20 -11.90 -7.90
CA LYS A 72 -2.95 -12.62 -8.92
C LYS A 72 -4.34 -12.97 -8.38
N PHE A 73 -5.37 -12.58 -9.11
CA PHE A 73 -6.74 -13.03 -8.94
C PHE A 73 -7.01 -14.14 -9.95
N GLU A 74 -7.59 -15.24 -9.48
CA GLU A 74 -7.95 -16.43 -10.26
C GLU A 74 -9.47 -16.61 -10.28
#